data_AF-A0A956M6V8-F1
#
_entry.id   AF-A0A956M6V8-F1
#
_cell.length_a   1.000
_cell.length_b   1.000
_cell.length_c   1.000
_cell.angle_alpha   90.00
_cell.angle_beta   90.00
_cell.angle_gamma   90.00
#
_symmetry.space_group_name_H-M   'P 1'
#
loop_
_entity.id
_entity.type
_entity.pdbx_description
1 polymer ?
#
loop_
_entity_poly.entity_id
_entity_poly.type
_entity_poly.pdbx_seq_one_letter_code
_entity_poly.pdbx_strand_id
1 'polypeptide(L)'
;MELLQTTRPNPNGQYHLDYAQSLTHRFAMYIPSINANGLVPKHTRDVIIKQCREKVIQLCGGATEWNTWGSWMSTNNVISEDVRIIAAFYADPTGTILDELLQIAKWLKSRLKQERIAIEMNGVLYLI
;
A
#
# COMPACT_ATOMS: atom_id res chain seq x y z
N MET A 1 26.82 -10.95 -0.85
CA MET A 1 26.19 -10.03 -1.82
C MET A 1 27.28 -9.55 -2.75
N GLU A 2 27.42 -10.19 -3.90
CA GLU A 2 28.29 -9.66 -4.96
C GLU A 2 27.60 -8.48 -5.63
N LEU A 3 28.35 -7.39 -5.77
CA LEU A 3 27.95 -6.19 -6.50
C LEU A 3 27.96 -6.50 -8.00
N LEU A 4 26.80 -6.31 -8.65
CA LEU A 4 26.60 -6.48 -10.09
C LEU A 4 27.57 -5.59 -10.90
N GLN A 5 28.30 -6.24 -11.80
CA GLN A 5 29.15 -5.58 -12.79
C GLN A 5 28.31 -4.98 -13.93
N THR A 6 28.40 -3.65 -14.04
CA THR A 6 28.29 -2.80 -15.24
C THR A 6 27.29 -3.21 -16.35
N THR A 7 26.11 -2.58 -16.35
CA THR A 7 25.23 -2.53 -17.52
C THR A 7 25.54 -1.30 -18.36
N ARG A 8 26.38 -1.46 -19.40
CA ARG A 8 26.44 -0.47 -20.47
C ARG A 8 25.20 -0.64 -21.36
N PRO A 9 24.49 0.44 -21.76
CA PRO A 9 23.39 0.32 -22.71
C PRO A 9 23.90 -0.14 -24.09
N ASN A 10 23.07 -0.89 -24.82
CA ASN A 10 23.34 -1.24 -26.21
C ASN A 10 23.24 0.01 -27.11
N PRO A 11 23.88 0.04 -28.30
CA PRO A 11 23.97 1.22 -29.17
C PRO A 11 22.62 1.80 -29.67
N ASN A 12 21.51 1.09 -29.47
CA ASN A 12 20.15 1.51 -29.82
C ASN A 12 19.34 2.06 -28.62
N GLY A 13 19.95 2.21 -27.45
CA GLY A 13 19.29 2.82 -26.28
C GLY A 13 18.21 1.96 -25.60
N GLN A 14 18.10 0.68 -25.96
CA GLN A 14 17.22 -0.27 -25.27
C GLN A 14 17.90 -0.83 -24.03
N TYR A 15 17.27 -0.62 -22.88
CA TYR A 15 17.63 -1.30 -21.63
C TYR A 15 17.13 -2.75 -21.69
N HIS A 16 18.06 -3.69 -21.58
CA HIS A 16 17.73 -5.09 -21.39
C HIS A 16 17.44 -5.32 -19.90
N LEU A 17 16.17 -5.49 -19.53
CA LEU A 17 15.77 -5.85 -18.16
C LEU A 17 15.95 -7.36 -17.89
N ASP A 18 16.74 -8.05 -18.71
CA ASP A 18 16.91 -9.51 -18.72
C ASP A 18 17.51 -10.06 -17.41
N TYR A 19 18.08 -9.20 -16.57
CA TYR A 19 18.60 -9.52 -15.23
C TYR A 19 17.68 -9.08 -14.08
N ALA A 20 16.57 -8.39 -14.37
CA ALA A 20 15.66 -7.85 -13.37
C ALA A 20 14.42 -8.74 -13.20
N GLN A 21 14.02 -8.99 -11.95
CA GLN A 21 12.74 -9.62 -11.68
C GLN A 21 11.60 -8.64 -11.95
N SER A 22 10.65 -9.04 -12.80
CA SER A 22 9.42 -8.26 -13.03
C SER A 22 8.47 -8.40 -11.83
N LEU A 23 7.99 -7.28 -11.32
CA LEU A 23 6.94 -7.19 -10.31
C LEU A 23 5.67 -6.71 -11.01
N THR A 24 4.83 -7.65 -11.40
CA THR A 24 3.70 -7.43 -12.32
C THR A 24 2.46 -6.85 -11.65
N HIS A 25 2.45 -6.76 -10.33
CA HIS A 25 1.32 -6.26 -9.55
C HIS A 25 1.69 -5.07 -8.69
N ARG A 26 0.70 -4.21 -8.47
CA ARG A 26 0.79 -3.05 -7.58
C ARG A 26 -0.35 -3.12 -6.56
N PHE A 27 -0.01 -2.90 -5.30
CA PHE A 27 -0.91 -2.70 -4.18
C PHE A 27 -0.66 -1.33 -3.56
N ALA A 28 -1.70 -0.60 -3.18
CA ALA A 28 -1.61 0.51 -2.24
C ALA A 28 -2.76 0.49 -1.24
N MET A 29 -2.48 0.80 0.01
CA MET A 29 -3.47 0.87 1.09
C MET A 29 -3.47 2.26 1.72
N TYR A 30 -4.68 2.80 1.88
CA TYR A 30 -4.91 4.14 2.41
C TYR A 30 -5.33 4.01 3.87
N ILE A 31 -4.51 4.55 4.77
CA ILE A 31 -4.71 4.49 6.21
C ILE A 31 -5.23 5.84 6.70
N PRO A 32 -6.56 5.98 6.91
CA PRO A 32 -7.16 7.23 7.36
C PRO A 32 -6.71 7.60 8.78
N SER A 33 -6.88 8.87 9.14
CA SER A 33 -6.70 9.38 10.49
C SER A 33 -8.02 9.67 11.21
N ILE A 34 -9.15 9.72 10.52
CA ILE A 34 -10.49 9.97 11.09
C ILE A 34 -11.39 8.76 10.85
N ASN A 35 -12.11 8.31 11.89
CA ASN A 35 -13.16 7.31 11.80
C ASN A 35 -14.51 7.87 12.29
N ALA A 36 -15.54 7.02 12.41
CA ALA A 36 -16.87 7.43 12.88
C ALA A 36 -16.90 8.09 14.26
N ASN A 37 -15.85 7.90 15.09
CA ASN A 37 -15.72 8.48 16.42
C ASN A 37 -14.78 9.70 16.43
N GLY A 38 -14.35 10.20 15.26
CA GLY A 38 -13.43 11.33 15.11
C GLY A 38 -11.98 10.91 14.87
N LEU A 39 -11.05 11.79 15.25
CA LEU A 39 -9.61 11.59 15.04
C LEU A 39 -9.10 10.38 15.83
N VAL A 40 -8.48 9.44 15.13
CA VAL A 40 -7.79 8.29 15.71
C VAL A 40 -6.55 8.80 16.46
N PRO A 41 -6.34 8.44 17.74
CA PRO A 41 -5.17 8.88 18.49
C PRO A 41 -3.87 8.54 17.78
N LYS A 42 -2.97 9.53 17.67
CA LYS A 42 -1.72 9.43 16.91
C LYS A 42 -0.92 8.17 17.25
N HIS A 43 -0.69 7.92 18.55
CA HIS A 43 0.06 6.73 18.98
C HIS A 43 -0.58 5.42 18.51
N THR A 44 -1.91 5.30 18.63
CA THR A 44 -2.66 4.14 18.15
C THR A 44 -2.52 3.97 16.64
N ARG A 45 -2.65 5.07 15.89
CA ARG A 45 -2.51 5.08 14.43
C ARG A 45 -1.10 4.69 13.99
N ASP A 46 -0.07 5.22 14.62
CA ASP A 46 1.33 4.92 14.28
C ASP A 46 1.67 3.44 14.50
N VAL A 47 1.14 2.81 15.56
CA VAL A 47 1.27 1.37 15.80
C VAL A 47 0.59 0.57 14.68
N ILE A 48 -0.61 0.97 14.27
CA ILE A 48 -1.35 0.31 13.18
C ILE A 48 -0.61 0.44 11.85
N ILE A 49 -0.13 1.64 11.52
CA ILE A 49 0.68 1.89 10.31
C ILE A 49 1.92 1.00 10.30
N LYS A 50 2.63 0.89 11.43
CA LYS A 50 3.79 0.01 11.56
C LYS A 50 3.44 -1.44 11.28
N GLN A 51 2.36 -1.96 11.87
CA GLN A 51 1.90 -3.33 11.67
C GLN A 51 1.50 -3.61 10.21
N CYS A 52 0.78 -2.69 9.58
CA CYS A 52 0.45 -2.77 8.15
C CYS A 52 1.71 -2.83 7.29
N ARG A 53 2.65 -1.91 7.52
CA ARG A 53 3.91 -1.83 6.78
C ARG A 53 4.72 -3.12 6.91
N GLU A 54 4.87 -3.66 8.11
CA GLU A 54 5.62 -4.89 8.35
C GLU A 54 5.01 -6.07 7.60
N LYS A 55 3.68 -6.21 7.64
CA LYS A 55 2.97 -7.27 6.91
C LYS A 55 3.08 -7.11 5.39
N VAL A 56 2.93 -5.90 4.86
CA VAL A 56 3.09 -5.65 3.42
C VAL A 56 4.52 -5.93 2.97
N ILE A 57 5.54 -5.49 3.72
CA ILE A 57 6.95 -5.80 3.41
C ILE A 57 7.20 -7.31 3.42
N GLN A 58 6.66 -8.02 4.41
CA GLN A 58 6.81 -9.47 4.51
C GLN A 58 6.22 -10.20 3.29
N LEU A 59 5.11 -9.71 2.73
CA LEU A 59 4.45 -10.31 1.58
C LEU A 59 5.08 -9.90 0.23
N CYS A 60 5.45 -8.64 0.09
CA CYS A 60 5.84 -8.05 -1.20
C CYS A 60 7.35 -7.93 -1.39
N GLY A 61 8.15 -8.20 -0.34
CA GLY A 61 9.61 -7.99 -0.33
C GLY A 61 10.03 -6.53 -0.14
N GLY A 62 9.08 -5.60 -0.11
CA GLY A 62 9.33 -4.18 0.11
C GLY A 62 8.04 -3.36 0.07
N ALA A 63 8.13 -2.11 0.55
CA ALA A 63 7.05 -1.14 0.46
C ALA A 63 7.62 0.28 0.48
N THR A 64 6.90 1.22 -0.13
CA THR A 64 7.13 2.66 0.00
C THR A 64 5.93 3.28 0.71
N GLU A 65 6.19 4.19 1.63
CA GLU A 65 5.13 4.88 2.38
C GLU A 65 5.28 6.40 2.31
N TRP A 66 4.16 7.11 2.30
CA TRP A 66 4.13 8.57 2.30
C TRP A 66 2.85 9.11 2.94
N ASN A 67 2.93 10.34 3.45
CA ASN A 67 1.74 11.08 3.89
C ASN A 67 1.10 11.79 2.70
N THR A 68 -0.23 11.82 2.69
CA THR A 68 -1.03 12.61 1.76
C THR A 68 -2.23 13.19 2.48
N TRP A 69 -2.93 14.06 1.79
CA TRP A 69 -4.22 14.59 2.21
C TRP A 69 -5.35 13.90 1.46
N GLY A 70 -6.37 13.46 2.20
CA GLY A 70 -7.57 12.82 1.66
C GLY A 70 -8.81 13.61 2.05
N SER A 71 -9.78 13.70 1.13
CA SER A 71 -11.06 14.32 1.40
C SER A 71 -12.19 13.48 0.85
N TRP A 72 -13.29 13.39 1.59
CA TRP A 72 -14.49 12.63 1.20
C TRP A 72 -15.75 13.29 1.77
N MET A 73 -16.90 12.98 1.17
CA MET A 73 -18.19 13.52 1.61
C MET A 73 -18.81 12.61 2.67
N SER A 74 -18.94 13.11 3.89
CA SER A 74 -19.81 12.52 4.91
C SER A 74 -21.27 12.92 4.66
N THR A 75 -22.21 12.42 5.45
CA THR A 75 -23.64 12.71 5.31
C THR A 75 -23.93 14.21 5.19
N ASN A 76 -23.20 15.06 5.94
CA ASN A 76 -23.51 16.48 6.05
C ASN A 76 -22.33 17.42 5.75
N ASN A 77 -21.12 16.92 5.56
CA ASN A 77 -19.92 17.76 5.41
C ASN A 77 -18.78 17.03 4.71
N VAL A 78 -17.88 17.80 4.10
CA VAL A 78 -16.59 17.29 3.64
C VAL A 78 -15.73 16.98 4.85
N ILE A 79 -15.24 15.75 4.91
CA ILE A 79 -14.20 15.31 5.84
C ILE A 79 -12.87 15.34 5.09
N SER A 80 -11.86 15.76 5.80
CA SER A 80 -10.62 16.28 5.28
C SER A 80 -9.54 15.90 6.29
N GLU A 81 -8.61 15.02 5.90
CA GLU A 81 -7.76 14.30 6.84
C GLU A 81 -6.38 13.92 6.31
N ASP A 82 -5.43 13.72 7.23
CA ASP A 82 -4.15 13.10 6.92
C ASP A 82 -4.34 11.60 6.63
N VAL A 83 -3.81 11.15 5.50
CA VAL A 83 -3.84 9.74 5.09
C VAL A 83 -2.39 9.26 4.92
N ARG A 84 -2.10 8.08 5.46
CA ARG A 84 -0.83 7.39 5.20
C ARG A 84 -1.08 6.37 4.09
N ILE A 85 -0.33 6.45 3.01
CA ILE A 85 -0.35 5.42 1.97
C ILE A 85 0.84 4.49 2.17
N ILE A 86 0.58 3.19 2.11
CA ILE A 86 1.62 2.15 1.99
C ILE A 86 1.40 1.45 0.66
N ALA A 87 2.37 1.53 -0.23
CA ALA A 87 2.31 0.89 -1.53
C ALA A 87 3.47 -0.06 -1.77
N ALA A 88 3.22 -1.11 -2.53
CA ALA A 88 4.21 -2.10 -2.89
C ALA A 88 3.98 -2.59 -4.32
N PHE A 89 5.07 -2.93 -4.99
CA PHE A 89 5.04 -3.78 -6.18
C PHE A 89 5.42 -5.19 -5.76
N TYR A 90 4.80 -6.19 -6.37
CA TYR A 90 5.04 -7.59 -6.06
C TYR A 90 4.80 -8.49 -7.27
N ALA A 91 5.36 -9.71 -7.23
CA ALA A 91 5.02 -10.80 -8.13
C ALA A 91 4.13 -11.80 -7.37
N ASP A 92 3.10 -12.34 -8.00
CA ASP A 92 2.14 -13.25 -7.35
C ASP A 92 1.84 -14.47 -8.21
N PRO A 93 2.83 -15.35 -8.42
CA PRO A 93 2.66 -16.50 -9.30
C PRO A 93 1.61 -17.50 -8.80
N THR A 94 1.29 -17.48 -7.50
CA THR A 94 0.34 -18.38 -6.84
C THR A 94 -1.03 -17.75 -6.58
N GLY A 95 -1.15 -16.42 -6.70
CA GLY A 95 -2.36 -15.66 -6.37
C GLY A 95 -2.62 -15.50 -4.86
N THR A 96 -1.75 -16.04 -4.01
CA THR A 96 -1.95 -16.06 -2.55
C THR A 96 -1.59 -14.75 -1.88
N ILE A 97 -0.69 -13.95 -2.49
CA ILE A 97 -0.28 -12.67 -1.92
C ILE A 97 -1.44 -11.69 -1.95
N LEU A 98 -2.22 -11.67 -3.03
CA LEU A 98 -3.44 -10.86 -3.13
C LEU A 98 -4.39 -11.14 -1.96
N ASP A 99 -4.70 -12.41 -1.70
CA ASP A 99 -5.63 -12.78 -0.64
C ASP A 99 -5.14 -12.29 0.74
N GLU A 100 -3.85 -12.44 1.03
CA GLU A 100 -3.24 -11.97 2.27
C GLU A 100 -3.29 -10.43 2.38
N LEU A 101 -3.03 -9.71 1.29
CA LEU A 101 -3.16 -8.26 1.24
C LEU A 101 -4.61 -7.81 1.51
N LEU A 102 -5.60 -8.54 0.99
CA LEU A 102 -7.02 -8.28 1.29
C LEU A 102 -7.36 -8.58 2.75
N GLN A 103 -6.74 -9.58 3.38
CA GLN A 103 -6.90 -9.82 4.83
C GLN A 103 -6.31 -8.69 5.66
N ILE A 104 -5.18 -8.10 5.23
CA ILE A 104 -4.61 -6.91 5.89
C ILE A 104 -5.59 -5.74 5.81
N ALA A 105 -6.21 -5.50 4.65
CA ALA A 105 -7.20 -4.43 4.49
C ALA A 105 -8.43 -4.64 5.39
N LYS A 106 -8.95 -5.86 5.49
CA LYS A 106 -10.05 -6.23 6.40
C LYS A 106 -9.67 -6.04 7.87
N TRP A 107 -8.47 -6.47 8.25
CA TRP A 107 -7.93 -6.27 9.59
C TRP A 107 -7.83 -4.77 9.91
N LEU A 108 -7.30 -3.97 8.98
CA LEU A 108 -7.16 -2.53 9.15
C LEU A 108 -8.51 -1.85 9.37
N LYS A 109 -9.51 -2.21 8.55
CA LYS A 109 -10.88 -1.73 8.66
C LYS A 109 -11.44 -1.95 10.06
N SER A 110 -11.35 -3.17 10.56
CA SER A 110 -11.78 -3.53 11.91
C SER A 110 -11.01 -2.75 12.98
N ARG A 111 -9.68 -2.67 12.84
CA ARG A 111 -8.81 -2.04 13.84
C ARG A 111 -9.01 -0.53 13.96
N LEU A 112 -9.26 0.14 12.84
CA LEU A 112 -9.58 1.57 12.80
C LEU A 112 -11.08 1.86 13.02
N LYS A 113 -11.93 0.84 13.15
CA LYS A 113 -13.40 0.98 13.22
C LYS A 113 -13.95 1.80 12.04
N GLN A 114 -13.47 1.48 10.85
CA GLN A 114 -13.88 2.13 9.61
C GLN A 114 -15.05 1.38 8.97
N GLU A 115 -15.97 2.12 8.37
CA GLU A 115 -17.01 1.52 7.53
C GLU A 115 -16.42 0.95 6.24
N ARG A 116 -15.38 1.62 5.71
CA ARG A 116 -14.65 1.23 4.50
C ARG A 116 -13.19 1.62 4.58
N ILE A 117 -12.30 0.82 3.99
CA ILE A 117 -10.90 1.16 3.73
C ILE A 117 -10.66 1.17 2.22
N ALA A 118 -9.99 2.21 1.74
CA ALA A 118 -9.57 2.27 0.36
C ALA A 118 -8.27 1.49 0.14
N ILE A 119 -8.26 0.68 -0.92
CA ILE A 119 -7.06 0.04 -1.47
C ILE A 119 -7.02 0.23 -2.99
N GLU A 120 -5.83 0.33 -3.57
CA GLU A 120 -5.60 0.35 -5.01
C GLU A 120 -4.91 -0.96 -5.42
N MET A 121 -5.47 -1.65 -6.40
CA MET A 121 -4.88 -2.84 -7.01
C MET A 121 -4.73 -2.60 -8.50
N ASN A 122 -3.49 -2.65 -9.01
CA ASN A 122 -3.20 -2.51 -10.45
C ASN A 122 -3.91 -1.31 -11.10
N GLY A 123 -3.94 -0.16 -10.40
CA GLY A 123 -4.56 1.07 -10.86
C GLY A 123 -6.08 1.17 -10.67
N VAL A 124 -6.71 0.18 -10.06
CA VAL A 124 -8.15 0.20 -9.74
C VAL A 124 -8.33 0.38 -8.24
N LEU A 125 -9.15 1.37 -7.85
CA LEU A 125 -9.48 1.63 -6.45
C LEU A 125 -10.68 0.79 -6.00
N TYR A 126 -10.54 0.14 -4.84
CA TYR A 126 -11.57 -0.65 -4.19
C TYR A 126 -11.83 -0.11 -2.77
N LEU A 127 -13.07 -0.24 -2.30
CA LEU A 127 -13.46 0.07 -0.93
C LEU A 127 -13.86 -1.23 -0.22
N ILE A 128 -13.05 -1.65 0.75
CA ILE A 128 -13.22 -2.88 1.56
C ILE A 128 -13.97 -2.57 2.86
#